data_AF-A0A7Y0KP74-F1
#
_entry.id   AF-A0A7Y0KP74-F1
#
_cell.length_a   1.000
_cell.length_b   1.000
_cell.length_c   1.000
_cell.angle_alpha   90.00
_cell.angle_beta   90.00
_cell.angle_gamma   90.00
#
_symmetry.space_group_name_H-M   'P 1'
#
loop_
_entity.id
_entity.type
_entity.pdbx_description
1 polymer ?
#
loop_
_entity_poly.entity_id
_entity_poly.type
_entity_poly.pdbx_seq_one_letter_code
_entity_poly.pdbx_strand_id
1 'polypeptide(L)'
;MAYQRKDRSRYRKLKADFVRENGTIRDEYIAVRSQSGVYLTDQKGDILRWRHSYRIQAYYARALNPALDDAVRKTRFEESRWQPVLSGRSEEIVLTQLFSLIASLFRVQDLERGVAPTREQQTMIATTAADVLAYVPVLQRFAAGLARRATLQAYFFGMLVGVAVAATVIWWLSVPARLTLGTIPLSLVGVCAAAGGVGAVISVMVRVTNNENLNIDYERGRIIAFLVGVFRPLIGAVFGGILLIFLKSGLIAITIAPATIQDITLFYVAVGFLAGFSERWAQDTIVNSAPALRARTRSPDGEDGVPPHDAEAGHRGREGEDHSRSPGSTSSGS
;
A
#
# COMPACT_ATOMS: atom_id res chain seq x y z
N MET A 1 -38.81 -6.53 -9.16
CA MET A 1 -40.11 -7.23 -9.11
C MET A 1 -40.55 -7.85 -10.46
N ALA A 2 -39.64 -8.41 -11.27
CA ALA A 2 -39.96 -9.00 -12.59
C ALA A 2 -39.66 -10.51 -12.68
N TYR A 3 -39.15 -11.13 -11.62
CA TYR A 3 -38.72 -12.53 -11.61
C TYR A 3 -39.88 -13.53 -11.39
N GLN A 4 -41.02 -13.07 -10.86
CA GLN A 4 -42.18 -13.93 -10.60
C GLN A 4 -43.05 -14.09 -11.85
N ARG A 5 -42.80 -15.17 -12.61
CA ARG A 5 -43.64 -15.95 -13.55
C ARG A 5 -44.59 -15.26 -14.57
N LYS A 6 -45.13 -14.05 -14.37
CA LYS A 6 -46.15 -13.45 -15.25
C LYS A 6 -45.62 -12.60 -16.40
N ASP A 7 -44.33 -12.22 -16.43
CA ASP A 7 -43.81 -11.39 -17.52
C ASP A 7 -42.33 -11.66 -17.86
N ARG A 8 -42.06 -12.87 -18.36
CA ARG A 8 -40.73 -13.25 -18.88
C ARG A 8 -40.25 -12.37 -20.03
N SER A 9 -41.15 -11.66 -20.72
CA SER A 9 -40.83 -10.81 -21.85
C SER A 9 -40.25 -9.46 -21.38
N ARG A 10 -40.90 -8.81 -20.41
CA ARG A 10 -40.42 -7.57 -19.80
C ARG A 10 -39.17 -7.79 -18.96
N TYR A 11 -39.05 -8.90 -18.26
CA TYR A 11 -37.80 -9.23 -17.55
C TYR A 11 -36.62 -9.38 -18.52
N ARG A 12 -36.81 -10.10 -19.64
CA ARG A 12 -35.77 -10.22 -20.68
C ARG A 12 -35.40 -8.86 -21.27
N LYS A 13 -36.38 -8.01 -21.53
CA LYS A 13 -36.14 -6.64 -22.04
C LYS A 13 -35.34 -5.81 -21.02
N LEU A 14 -35.78 -5.77 -19.77
CA LEU A 14 -35.08 -5.06 -18.69
C LEU A 14 -33.66 -5.60 -18.46
N LYS A 15 -33.46 -6.92 -18.51
CA LYS A 15 -32.13 -7.52 -18.40
C LYS A 15 -31.24 -7.16 -19.58
N ALA A 16 -31.78 -7.15 -20.81
CA ALA A 16 -31.04 -6.75 -22.00
C ALA A 16 -30.69 -5.25 -22.00
N ASP A 17 -31.60 -4.39 -21.53
CA ASP A 17 -31.35 -2.96 -21.35
C ASP A 17 -30.26 -2.75 -20.27
N PHE A 18 -30.36 -3.46 -19.14
CA PHE A 18 -29.35 -3.42 -18.09
C PHE A 18 -27.97 -3.88 -18.57
N VAL A 19 -27.88 -4.98 -19.32
CA VAL A 19 -26.61 -5.49 -19.88
C VAL A 19 -25.99 -4.49 -20.85
N ARG A 20 -26.82 -3.78 -21.63
CA ARG A 20 -26.34 -2.76 -22.57
C ARG A 20 -25.73 -1.56 -21.86
N GLU A 21 -26.33 -1.14 -20.75
CA GLU A 21 -25.86 0.01 -19.97
C GLU A 21 -24.68 -0.34 -19.05
N ASN A 22 -24.66 -1.56 -18.51
CA ASN A 22 -23.78 -1.91 -17.38
C ASN A 22 -22.71 -2.96 -17.72
N GLY A 23 -22.77 -3.57 -18.90
CA GLY A 23 -21.85 -4.63 -19.32
C GLY A 23 -22.44 -6.03 -19.17
N THR A 24 -21.65 -7.04 -19.51
CA THR A 24 -22.11 -8.42 -19.50
C THR A 24 -22.23 -8.91 -18.06
N ILE A 25 -23.40 -9.43 -17.67
CA ILE A 25 -23.58 -10.03 -16.35
C ILE A 25 -22.78 -11.33 -16.32
N ARG A 26 -21.85 -11.42 -15.37
CA ARG A 26 -21.06 -12.61 -15.12
C ARG A 26 -21.74 -13.50 -14.09
N ASP A 27 -22.07 -12.93 -12.94
CA ASP A 27 -22.76 -13.60 -11.85
C ASP A 27 -23.93 -12.73 -11.36
N GLU A 28 -25.03 -13.36 -10.97
CA GLU A 28 -26.19 -12.68 -10.42
C GLU A 28 -26.78 -13.46 -9.23
N TYR A 29 -27.21 -12.73 -8.22
CA TYR A 29 -27.98 -13.28 -7.11
C TYR A 29 -29.17 -12.35 -6.86
N ILE A 30 -30.38 -12.91 -6.84
CA ILE A 30 -31.61 -12.16 -6.58
C ILE A 30 -32.35 -12.90 -5.47
N ALA A 31 -32.55 -12.23 -4.35
CA ALA A 31 -33.33 -12.74 -3.23
C ALA A 31 -34.82 -12.75 -3.58
N VAL A 32 -35.53 -13.78 -3.13
CA VAL A 32 -36.91 -14.03 -3.56
C VAL A 32 -37.90 -13.16 -2.79
N ARG A 33 -37.64 -12.91 -1.51
CA ARG A 33 -38.51 -12.23 -0.54
C ARG A 33 -37.97 -10.86 -0.14
N SER A 34 -36.66 -10.69 -0.01
CA SER A 34 -36.06 -9.47 0.56
C SER A 34 -35.97 -8.27 -0.39
N GLN A 35 -36.39 -8.40 -1.65
CA GLN A 35 -36.17 -7.40 -2.72
C GLN A 35 -34.68 -6.98 -2.85
N SER A 36 -33.76 -7.78 -2.33
CA SER A 36 -32.32 -7.58 -2.45
C SER A 36 -31.78 -8.39 -3.64
N GLY A 37 -30.72 -7.90 -4.26
CA GLY A 37 -30.04 -8.57 -5.35
C GLY A 37 -28.68 -7.93 -5.62
N VAL A 38 -27.74 -8.74 -6.07
CA VAL A 38 -26.39 -8.33 -6.42
C VAL A 38 -26.04 -8.88 -7.79
N TYR A 39 -25.40 -8.06 -8.61
CA TYR A 39 -24.90 -8.42 -9.93
C TYR A 39 -23.41 -8.16 -9.98
N LEU A 40 -22.63 -9.10 -10.52
CA LEU A 40 -21.26 -8.89 -10.93
C LEU A 40 -21.24 -8.74 -12.46
N THR A 41 -20.79 -7.59 -12.93
CA THR A 41 -20.76 -7.24 -14.35
C THR A 41 -19.33 -7.10 -14.86
N ASP A 42 -19.07 -7.61 -16.06
CA ASP A 42 -17.85 -7.38 -16.84
C ASP A 42 -18.12 -6.27 -17.85
N GLN A 43 -17.47 -5.13 -17.64
CA GLN A 43 -17.44 -4.04 -18.58
C GLN A 43 -16.25 -4.24 -19.51
N LYS A 44 -16.55 -4.59 -20.76
CA LYS A 44 -15.58 -4.50 -21.84
C LYS A 44 -15.22 -3.02 -21.99
N GLY A 45 -13.97 -2.68 -21.68
CA GLY A 45 -13.47 -1.33 -21.84
C GLY A 45 -13.60 -0.86 -23.29
N ASP A 46 -13.82 0.43 -23.45
CA ASP A 46 -13.90 1.10 -24.74
C ASP A 46 -12.62 0.85 -25.58
N ILE A 47 -12.67 1.04 -26.90
CA ILE A 47 -11.58 0.65 -27.84
C ILE A 47 -10.19 1.22 -27.45
N LEU A 48 -10.18 2.34 -26.70
CA LEU A 48 -8.98 2.99 -26.16
C LEU A 48 -8.48 2.42 -24.81
N ARG A 49 -9.36 1.74 -24.06
CA ARG A 49 -9.09 1.04 -22.80
C ARG A 49 -9.27 -0.46 -23.03
N TRP A 50 -8.21 -1.13 -23.48
CA TRP A 50 -8.06 -2.59 -23.53
C TRP A 50 -8.03 -3.22 -22.10
N ARG A 51 -8.97 -2.85 -21.24
CA ARG A 51 -9.06 -3.30 -19.85
C ARG A 51 -10.50 -3.73 -19.58
N HIS A 52 -10.64 -5.00 -19.23
CA HIS A 52 -11.81 -5.49 -18.50
C HIS A 52 -11.86 -4.76 -17.15
N SER A 53 -13.01 -4.18 -16.84
CA SER A 53 -13.30 -3.67 -15.50
C SER A 53 -14.51 -4.40 -14.98
N TYR A 54 -14.45 -4.79 -13.72
CA TYR A 54 -15.50 -5.53 -13.07
C TYR A 54 -16.23 -4.58 -12.12
N ARG A 55 -17.56 -4.71 -12.06
CA ARG A 55 -18.39 -3.86 -11.19
C ARG A 55 -19.44 -4.70 -10.50
N ILE A 56 -19.51 -4.54 -9.18
CA ILE A 56 -20.60 -5.09 -8.38
C ILE A 56 -21.71 -4.03 -8.33
N GLN A 57 -22.95 -4.48 -8.53
CA GLN A 57 -24.13 -3.65 -8.36
C GLN A 57 -25.07 -4.37 -7.41
N ALA A 58 -25.08 -3.93 -6.16
CA ALA A 58 -25.96 -4.46 -5.14
C ALA A 58 -27.10 -3.47 -4.84
N TYR A 59 -28.32 -3.97 -4.96
CA TYR A 59 -29.56 -3.32 -4.56
C TYR A 59 -30.09 -4.10 -3.36
N TYR A 60 -30.31 -3.47 -2.23
CA TYR A 60 -30.83 -4.19 -1.06
C TYR A 60 -31.85 -3.35 -0.30
N ALA A 61 -32.86 -4.03 0.21
CA ALA A 61 -33.75 -3.43 1.18
C ALA A 61 -33.10 -3.52 2.56
N ARG A 62 -33.40 -2.57 3.46
CA ARG A 62 -32.88 -2.56 4.82
C ARG A 62 -33.10 -3.90 5.53
N ALA A 63 -32.07 -4.47 6.13
CA ALA A 63 -32.22 -5.71 6.90
C ALA A 63 -33.07 -5.47 8.16
N LEU A 64 -33.78 -6.50 8.63
CA LEU A 64 -34.51 -6.41 9.90
C LEU A 64 -33.50 -6.50 11.06
N ASN A 65 -32.49 -7.37 10.91
CA ASN A 65 -31.37 -7.45 11.83
C ASN A 65 -30.31 -6.34 11.58
N PRO A 66 -30.00 -5.49 12.57
CA PRO A 66 -28.97 -4.45 12.46
C PRO A 66 -27.56 -4.99 12.15
N ALA A 67 -27.20 -6.17 12.66
CA ALA A 67 -25.88 -6.76 12.44
C ALA A 67 -25.67 -7.14 10.96
N LEU A 68 -26.75 -7.58 10.30
CA LEU A 68 -26.70 -7.94 8.88
C LEU A 68 -26.64 -6.69 8.00
N ASP A 69 -27.37 -5.62 8.37
CA ASP A 69 -27.27 -4.32 7.69
C ASP A 69 -25.85 -3.76 7.78
N ASP A 70 -25.22 -3.88 8.96
CA ASP A 70 -23.85 -3.41 9.16
C ASP A 70 -22.81 -4.22 8.36
N ALA A 71 -22.97 -5.54 8.32
CA ALA A 71 -22.13 -6.42 7.49
C ALA A 71 -22.23 -6.08 6.00
N VAL A 72 -23.43 -5.81 5.49
CA VAL A 72 -23.63 -5.37 4.09
C VAL A 72 -22.95 -4.03 3.86
N ARG A 73 -23.17 -3.02 4.71
CA ARG A 73 -22.55 -1.69 4.57
C ARG A 73 -21.03 -1.76 4.58
N LYS A 74 -20.44 -2.51 5.51
CA LYS A 74 -18.98 -2.67 5.60
C LYS A 74 -18.41 -3.33 4.36
N THR A 75 -19.07 -4.36 3.84
CA THR A 75 -18.62 -5.05 2.62
C THR A 75 -18.71 -4.14 1.38
N ARG A 76 -19.74 -3.30 1.28
CA ARG A 76 -19.90 -2.29 0.20
C ARG A 76 -18.89 -1.15 0.30
N PHE A 77 -18.53 -0.75 1.52
CA PHE A 77 -17.47 0.23 1.72
C PHE A 77 -16.13 -0.30 1.18
N GLU A 78 -15.81 -1.57 1.46
CA GLU A 78 -14.61 -2.22 0.92
C GLU A 78 -14.63 -2.34 -0.59
N GLU A 79 -15.76 -2.74 -1.19
CA GLU A 79 -15.93 -2.73 -2.65
C GLU A 79 -15.53 -1.38 -3.27
N SER A 80 -16.09 -0.29 -2.73
CA SER A 80 -15.84 1.07 -3.22
C SER A 80 -14.37 1.48 -3.08
N ARG A 81 -13.68 0.97 -2.06
CA ARG A 81 -12.26 1.24 -1.82
C ARG A 81 -11.34 0.51 -2.80
N TRP A 82 -11.64 -0.74 -3.11
CA TRP A 82 -10.74 -1.58 -3.93
C TRP A 82 -10.95 -1.44 -5.43
N GLN A 83 -12.15 -1.05 -5.87
CA GLN A 83 -12.49 -0.93 -7.28
C GLN A 83 -11.56 0.03 -8.07
N PRO A 84 -11.14 1.20 -7.55
CA PRO A 84 -10.20 2.08 -8.27
C PRO A 84 -8.76 1.56 -8.30
N VAL A 85 -8.38 0.72 -7.32
CA VAL A 85 -6.99 0.31 -7.06
C VAL A 85 -6.63 -0.96 -7.84
N LEU A 86 -7.56 -1.92 -7.88
CA LEU A 86 -7.33 -3.20 -8.54
C LEU A 86 -7.59 -3.10 -10.05
N SER A 87 -6.96 -3.99 -10.81
CA SER A 87 -7.22 -4.09 -12.25
C SER A 87 -7.10 -5.51 -12.76
N GLY A 88 -7.93 -5.87 -13.75
CA GLY A 88 -7.83 -7.12 -14.50
C GLY A 88 -8.10 -8.35 -13.62
N ARG A 89 -7.24 -9.37 -13.67
CA ARG A 89 -7.46 -10.64 -12.96
C ARG A 89 -7.48 -10.51 -11.43
N SER A 90 -6.71 -9.57 -10.87
CA SER A 90 -6.70 -9.33 -9.42
C SER A 90 -8.01 -8.68 -8.94
N GLU A 91 -8.54 -7.76 -9.74
CA GLU A 91 -9.86 -7.14 -9.53
C GLU A 91 -10.96 -8.20 -9.60
N GLU A 92 -10.91 -9.05 -10.63
CA GLU A 92 -11.83 -10.16 -10.82
C GLU A 92 -11.92 -11.07 -9.59
N ILE A 93 -10.78 -11.55 -9.08
CA ILE A 93 -10.74 -12.47 -7.95
C ILE A 93 -11.32 -11.80 -6.70
N VAL A 94 -10.92 -10.57 -6.39
CA VAL A 94 -11.37 -9.86 -5.17
C VAL A 94 -12.85 -9.53 -5.27
N LEU A 95 -13.34 -9.03 -6.41
CA LEU A 95 -14.75 -8.71 -6.59
C LEU A 95 -15.63 -9.97 -6.64
N THR A 96 -15.13 -11.09 -7.15
CA THR A 96 -15.86 -12.38 -7.10
C THR A 96 -16.03 -12.87 -5.66
N GLN A 97 -15.00 -12.69 -4.82
CA GLN A 97 -15.07 -13.00 -3.39
C GLN A 97 -16.03 -12.05 -2.65
N LEU A 98 -15.95 -10.74 -2.90
CA LEU A 98 -16.89 -9.76 -2.34
C LEU A 98 -18.33 -10.05 -2.77
N PHE A 99 -18.56 -10.40 -4.04
CA PHE A 99 -19.86 -10.80 -4.56
C PHE A 99 -20.41 -11.99 -3.78
N SER A 100 -19.60 -13.02 -3.55
CA SER A 100 -20.00 -14.23 -2.83
C SER A 100 -20.40 -13.92 -1.37
N LEU A 101 -19.68 -13.00 -0.70
CA LEU A 101 -20.01 -12.54 0.65
C LEU A 101 -21.31 -11.72 0.67
N ILE A 102 -21.52 -10.83 -0.30
CA ILE A 102 -22.76 -10.04 -0.39
C ILE A 102 -23.95 -10.97 -0.68
N ALA A 103 -23.78 -11.94 -1.58
CA ALA A 103 -24.82 -12.91 -1.92
C ALA A 103 -25.17 -13.80 -0.72
N SER A 104 -24.19 -14.22 0.10
CA SER A 104 -24.47 -15.00 1.32
C SER A 104 -25.25 -14.18 2.35
N LEU A 105 -24.90 -12.91 2.55
CA LEU A 105 -25.66 -12.00 3.41
C LEU A 105 -27.09 -11.80 2.92
N PHE A 106 -27.30 -11.61 1.60
CA PHE A 106 -28.65 -11.46 1.05
C PHE A 106 -29.47 -12.75 1.15
N ARG A 107 -28.84 -13.92 1.04
CA ARG A 107 -29.50 -15.22 1.26
C ARG A 107 -30.01 -15.35 2.70
N VAL A 108 -29.19 -14.97 3.67
CA VAL A 108 -29.57 -14.97 5.08
C VAL A 108 -30.67 -13.96 5.37
N GLN A 109 -30.59 -12.77 4.76
CA GLN A 109 -31.66 -11.77 4.83
C GLN A 109 -32.99 -12.27 4.24
N ASP A 110 -32.94 -13.08 3.19
CA ASP A 110 -34.13 -13.66 2.56
C ASP A 110 -34.84 -14.68 3.46
N LEU A 111 -34.07 -15.39 4.29
CA LEU A 111 -34.60 -16.30 5.30
C LEU A 111 -35.30 -15.55 6.43
N GLU A 112 -34.73 -14.42 6.87
CA GLU A 112 -35.27 -13.60 7.97
C GLU A 112 -36.68 -13.03 7.65
N ARG A 113 -36.91 -12.62 6.40
CA ARG A 113 -38.23 -12.12 5.94
C ARG A 113 -39.24 -13.23 5.62
N GLY A 114 -38.91 -14.48 5.95
CA GLY A 114 -39.77 -15.64 5.81
C GLY A 114 -40.73 -15.84 6.99
N VAL A 115 -40.94 -17.10 7.34
CA VAL A 115 -41.66 -17.51 8.55
C VAL A 115 -40.90 -17.00 9.78
N ALA A 116 -41.60 -16.67 10.87
CA ALA A 116 -41.01 -16.17 12.11
C ALA A 116 -39.76 -16.99 12.49
N PRO A 117 -38.57 -16.37 12.54
CA PRO A 117 -37.33 -17.11 12.58
C PRO A 117 -37.18 -17.86 13.90
N THR A 118 -36.93 -19.17 13.81
CA THR A 118 -36.64 -20.01 14.98
C THR A 118 -35.38 -19.50 15.69
N ARG A 119 -35.22 -19.73 17.01
CA ARG A 119 -34.00 -19.38 17.75
C ARG A 119 -32.72 -19.87 17.04
N GLU A 120 -32.76 -21.06 16.48
CA GLU A 120 -31.66 -21.65 15.70
C GLU A 120 -31.34 -20.83 14.43
N GLN A 121 -32.36 -20.33 13.73
CA GLN A 121 -32.18 -19.47 12.56
C GLN A 121 -31.62 -18.09 12.95
N GLN A 122 -32.04 -17.54 14.09
CA GLN A 122 -31.46 -16.28 14.59
C GLN A 122 -29.98 -16.43 14.93
N THR A 123 -29.59 -17.54 15.54
CA THR A 123 -28.17 -17.87 15.78
C THR A 123 -27.42 -18.00 14.46
N MET A 124 -27.97 -18.74 13.48
CA MET A 124 -27.37 -18.88 12.15
C MET A 124 -27.19 -17.54 11.42
N ILE A 125 -28.16 -16.63 11.53
CA ILE A 125 -28.08 -15.28 10.94
C ILE A 125 -26.95 -14.49 11.60
N ALA A 126 -26.88 -14.50 12.93
CA ALA A 126 -25.86 -13.78 13.68
C ALA A 126 -24.45 -14.34 13.44
N THR A 127 -24.30 -15.67 13.40
CA THR A 127 -23.00 -16.31 13.10
C THR A 127 -22.56 -16.00 11.68
N THR A 128 -23.44 -16.07 10.69
CA THR A 128 -23.07 -15.75 9.30
C THR A 128 -22.63 -14.29 9.16
N ALA A 129 -23.34 -13.35 9.81
CA ALA A 129 -22.95 -11.94 9.80
C ALA A 129 -21.58 -11.74 10.46
N ALA A 130 -21.33 -12.41 11.60
CA ALA A 130 -20.06 -12.37 12.30
C ALA A 130 -18.91 -12.97 11.46
N ASP A 131 -19.14 -14.11 10.81
CA ASP A 131 -18.16 -14.80 9.97
C ASP A 131 -17.75 -13.93 8.76
N VAL A 132 -18.72 -13.28 8.12
CA VAL A 132 -18.43 -12.34 7.02
C VAL A 132 -17.61 -11.16 7.52
N LEU A 133 -18.00 -10.55 8.65
CA LEU A 133 -17.27 -9.44 9.26
C LEU A 133 -15.84 -9.83 9.68
N ALA A 134 -15.64 -11.08 10.13
CA ALA A 134 -14.33 -11.63 10.47
C ALA A 134 -13.47 -11.94 9.23
N TYR A 135 -14.10 -12.24 8.08
CA TYR A 135 -13.40 -12.52 6.83
C TYR A 135 -12.97 -11.24 6.08
N VAL A 136 -13.67 -10.12 6.26
CA VAL A 136 -13.34 -8.84 5.61
C VAL A 136 -11.86 -8.43 5.79
N PRO A 137 -11.26 -8.47 6.99
CA PRO A 137 -9.84 -8.16 7.18
C PRO A 137 -8.89 -9.10 6.42
N VAL A 138 -9.26 -10.37 6.26
CA VAL A 138 -8.46 -11.35 5.49
C VAL A 138 -8.44 -10.94 4.02
N LEU A 139 -9.61 -10.58 3.48
CA LEU A 139 -9.74 -10.12 2.11
C LEU A 139 -9.01 -8.79 1.87
N GLN A 140 -9.05 -7.86 2.83
CA GLN A 140 -8.28 -6.61 2.78
C GLN A 140 -6.77 -6.88 2.64
N ARG A 141 -6.22 -7.80 3.44
CA ARG A 141 -4.79 -8.17 3.36
C ARG A 141 -4.45 -8.80 2.02
N PHE A 142 -5.33 -9.65 1.50
CA PHE A 142 -5.16 -10.28 0.20
C PHE A 142 -5.19 -9.24 -0.95
N ALA A 143 -6.19 -8.35 -0.94
CA ALA A 143 -6.32 -7.26 -1.91
C ALA A 143 -5.12 -6.30 -1.87
N ALA A 144 -4.68 -5.92 -0.66
CA ALA A 144 -3.47 -5.10 -0.47
C ALA A 144 -2.22 -5.77 -1.05
N GLY A 145 -2.07 -7.09 -0.85
CA GLY A 145 -0.97 -7.87 -1.43
C GLY A 145 -0.98 -7.85 -2.96
N LEU A 146 -2.15 -7.97 -3.58
CA LEU A 146 -2.32 -7.90 -5.03
C LEU A 146 -2.06 -6.48 -5.57
N ALA A 147 -2.59 -5.46 -4.91
CA ALA A 147 -2.35 -4.06 -5.26
C ALA A 147 -0.85 -3.70 -5.19
N ARG A 148 -0.15 -4.18 -4.16
CA ARG A 148 1.30 -3.99 -4.00
C ARG A 148 2.07 -4.61 -5.17
N ARG A 149 1.75 -5.84 -5.56
CA ARG A 149 2.41 -6.51 -6.70
C ARG A 149 2.21 -5.76 -8.01
N ALA A 150 1.00 -5.30 -8.30
CA ALA A 150 0.70 -4.54 -9.51
C ALA A 150 1.43 -3.18 -9.53
N THR A 151 1.50 -2.52 -8.38
CA THR A 151 2.21 -1.25 -8.19
C THR A 151 3.72 -1.42 -8.37
N LEU A 152 4.29 -2.48 -7.77
CA LEU A 152 5.68 -2.86 -7.95
C LEU A 152 6.02 -3.10 -9.42
N GLN A 153 5.21 -3.89 -10.14
CA GLN A 153 5.43 -4.15 -11.57
C GLN A 153 5.50 -2.85 -12.38
N ALA A 154 4.54 -1.94 -12.20
CA ALA A 154 4.56 -0.67 -12.92
C ALA A 154 5.76 0.20 -12.56
N TYR A 155 6.15 0.21 -11.30
CA TYR A 155 7.36 0.86 -10.83
C TYR A 155 8.63 0.28 -11.49
N PHE A 156 8.74 -1.05 -11.59
CA PHE A 156 9.84 -1.74 -12.28
C PHE A 156 9.90 -1.39 -13.77
N PHE A 157 8.76 -1.42 -14.46
CA PHE A 157 8.68 -1.00 -15.87
C PHE A 157 9.07 0.46 -16.04
N GLY A 158 8.62 1.34 -15.13
CA GLY A 158 9.02 2.74 -15.09
C GLY A 158 10.54 2.89 -14.98
N MET A 159 11.16 2.12 -14.09
CA MET A 159 12.61 2.13 -13.94
C MET A 159 13.35 1.71 -15.20
N LEU A 160 12.91 0.65 -15.89
CA LEU A 160 13.53 0.22 -17.15
C LEU A 160 13.47 1.32 -18.22
N VAL A 161 12.32 2.01 -18.32
CA VAL A 161 12.17 3.17 -19.20
C VAL A 161 13.09 4.31 -18.77
N GLY A 162 13.17 4.60 -17.47
CA GLY A 162 14.07 5.61 -16.91
C GLY A 162 15.53 5.33 -17.23
N VAL A 163 15.98 4.07 -17.10
CA VAL A 163 17.34 3.64 -17.46
C VAL A 163 17.57 3.82 -18.96
N ALA A 164 16.62 3.44 -19.82
CA ALA A 164 16.76 3.60 -21.27
C ALA A 164 16.86 5.09 -21.67
N VAL A 165 16.04 5.95 -21.07
CA VAL A 165 16.08 7.40 -21.27
C VAL A 165 17.41 7.97 -20.78
N ALA A 166 17.85 7.60 -19.57
CA ALA A 166 19.13 8.03 -19.01
C ALA A 166 20.31 7.62 -19.92
N ALA A 167 20.34 6.37 -20.35
CA ALA A 167 21.37 5.84 -21.24
C ALA A 167 21.37 6.58 -22.60
N THR A 168 20.21 6.88 -23.15
CA THR A 168 20.08 7.62 -24.43
C THR A 168 20.61 9.04 -24.28
N VAL A 169 20.27 9.74 -23.20
CA VAL A 169 20.76 11.10 -22.92
C VAL A 169 22.27 11.10 -22.68
N ILE A 170 22.78 10.17 -21.88
CA ILE A 170 24.22 10.01 -21.63
C ILE A 170 24.96 9.72 -22.92
N TRP A 171 24.47 8.77 -23.73
CA TRP A 171 25.06 8.43 -25.02
C TRP A 171 25.08 9.64 -25.95
N TRP A 172 23.95 10.35 -26.09
CA TRP A 172 23.85 11.54 -26.94
C TRP A 172 24.81 12.66 -26.49
N LEU A 173 25.01 12.82 -25.18
CA LEU A 173 25.92 13.82 -24.62
C LEU A 173 27.40 13.40 -24.73
N SER A 174 27.72 12.11 -24.62
CA SER A 174 29.09 11.59 -24.60
C SER A 174 29.67 11.23 -25.98
N VAL A 175 28.82 10.90 -26.97
CA VAL A 175 29.22 10.57 -28.34
C VAL A 175 29.89 11.72 -29.11
N PRO A 176 29.42 12.98 -29.04
CA PRO A 176 30.17 14.10 -29.57
C PRO A 176 31.38 14.37 -28.66
N ALA A 177 32.40 13.51 -28.76
CA ALA A 177 33.65 13.53 -28.00
C ALA A 177 34.52 14.80 -28.22
N ARG A 178 33.95 15.84 -28.82
CA ARG A 178 34.54 17.16 -29.05
C ARG A 178 34.02 18.22 -28.09
N LEU A 179 32.99 17.91 -27.30
CA LEU A 179 32.47 18.82 -26.29
C LEU A 179 33.21 18.60 -24.98
N THR A 180 33.79 19.67 -24.43
CA THR A 180 34.36 19.68 -23.08
C THR A 180 33.58 20.68 -22.24
N LEU A 181 33.36 20.33 -20.98
CA LEU A 181 32.83 21.28 -20.00
C LEU A 181 34.04 21.91 -19.29
N GLY A 182 34.58 22.97 -19.88
CA GLY A 182 35.87 23.52 -19.49
C GLY A 182 37.00 22.53 -19.75
N THR A 183 37.70 22.09 -18.71
CA THR A 183 38.79 21.10 -18.75
C THR A 183 38.32 19.65 -18.55
N ILE A 184 37.03 19.43 -18.30
CA ILE A 184 36.47 18.10 -18.02
C ILE A 184 35.92 17.51 -19.32
N PRO A 185 36.36 16.30 -19.73
CA PRO A 185 35.79 15.63 -20.88
C PRO A 185 34.36 15.17 -20.56
N LEU A 186 33.42 15.44 -21.47
CA LEU A 186 32.01 15.10 -21.28
C LEU A 186 31.77 13.58 -21.24
N SER A 187 32.71 12.79 -21.77
CA SER A 187 32.75 11.34 -21.61
C SER A 187 32.93 10.92 -20.16
N LEU A 188 33.78 11.59 -19.38
CA LEU A 188 33.97 11.30 -17.95
C LEU A 188 32.70 11.65 -17.15
N VAL A 189 32.08 12.79 -17.47
CA VAL A 189 30.78 13.18 -16.90
C VAL A 189 29.72 12.12 -17.20
N GLY A 190 29.66 11.65 -18.45
CA GLY A 190 28.73 10.60 -18.87
C GLY A 190 28.94 9.27 -18.15
N VAL A 191 30.19 8.83 -17.97
CA VAL A 191 30.48 7.58 -17.25
C VAL A 191 30.14 7.71 -15.76
N CYS A 192 30.44 8.84 -15.12
CA CYS A 192 30.03 9.10 -13.72
C CYS A 192 28.50 9.18 -13.57
N ALA A 193 27.81 9.79 -14.54
CA ALA A 193 26.35 9.81 -14.56
C ALA A 193 25.77 8.41 -14.78
N ALA A 194 26.34 7.59 -15.66
CA ALA A 194 25.93 6.21 -15.83
C ALA A 194 26.11 5.40 -14.52
N ALA A 195 27.26 5.57 -13.86
CA ALA A 195 27.54 4.94 -12.58
C ALA A 195 26.53 5.35 -11.50
N GLY A 196 26.17 6.64 -11.43
CA GLY A 196 25.12 7.14 -10.53
C GLY A 196 23.74 6.59 -10.84
N GLY A 197 23.37 6.49 -12.12
CA GLY A 197 22.12 5.82 -12.53
C GLY A 197 22.07 4.35 -12.09
N VAL A 198 23.17 3.61 -12.25
CA VAL A 198 23.30 2.22 -11.78
C VAL A 198 23.21 2.14 -10.25
N GLY A 199 23.88 3.04 -9.53
CA GLY A 199 23.80 3.14 -8.06
C GLY A 199 22.37 3.32 -7.57
N ALA A 200 21.59 4.21 -8.21
CA ALA A 200 20.19 4.42 -7.89
C ALA A 200 19.33 3.17 -8.15
N VAL A 201 19.57 2.44 -9.26
CA VAL A 201 18.88 1.19 -9.56
C VAL A 201 19.15 0.13 -8.49
N ILE A 202 20.42 -0.09 -8.13
CA ILE A 202 20.82 -1.06 -7.11
C ILE A 202 20.22 -0.68 -5.75
N SER A 203 20.27 0.61 -5.37
CA SER A 203 19.66 1.13 -4.14
C SER A 203 18.17 0.78 -4.02
N VAL A 204 17.45 0.82 -5.14
CA VAL A 204 16.06 0.40 -5.17
C VAL A 204 15.91 -1.12 -5.08
N MET A 205 16.71 -1.88 -5.84
CA MET A 205 16.63 -3.35 -5.83
C MET A 205 16.81 -3.91 -4.42
N VAL A 206 17.78 -3.39 -3.68
CA VAL A 206 18.04 -3.78 -2.28
C VAL A 206 16.80 -3.57 -1.40
N ARG A 207 16.02 -2.49 -1.58
CA ARG A 207 14.78 -2.27 -0.80
C ARG A 207 13.67 -3.22 -1.20
N VAL A 208 13.48 -3.44 -2.49
CA VAL A 208 12.44 -4.38 -2.94
C VAL A 208 12.72 -5.76 -2.34
N THR A 209 13.99 -6.18 -2.32
CA THR A 209 14.43 -7.43 -1.69
C THR A 209 14.25 -7.43 -0.18
N ASN A 210 14.56 -6.33 0.51
CA ASN A 210 14.39 -6.20 1.96
C ASN A 210 12.92 -6.05 2.40
N ASN A 211 11.97 -6.09 1.45
CA ASN A 211 10.53 -6.02 1.69
C ASN A 211 10.08 -4.75 2.43
N GLU A 212 10.95 -3.75 2.56
CA GLU A 212 10.64 -2.44 3.12
C GLU A 212 9.46 -1.85 2.37
N ASN A 213 8.48 -1.32 3.11
CA ASN A 213 7.32 -0.65 2.54
C ASN A 213 7.83 0.47 1.66
N LEU A 214 7.86 0.24 0.35
CA LEU A 214 7.79 1.31 -0.62
C LEU A 214 6.52 2.06 -0.24
N ASN A 215 6.69 3.25 0.34
CA ASN A 215 5.60 4.17 0.65
C ASN A 215 5.05 4.75 -0.67
N ILE A 216 4.75 3.85 -1.60
CA ILE A 216 4.00 4.13 -2.80
C ILE A 216 2.58 3.89 -2.35
N ASP A 217 1.87 5.00 -2.11
CA ASP A 217 0.44 4.98 -1.92
C ASP A 217 -0.17 4.22 -3.09
N TYR A 218 -0.52 2.95 -2.87
CA TYR A 218 -1.20 2.11 -3.85
C TYR A 218 -2.56 2.73 -4.23
N GLU A 219 -3.08 3.60 -3.37
CA GLU A 219 -4.25 4.45 -3.59
C GLU A 219 -4.00 5.58 -4.61
N ARG A 220 -2.75 6.04 -4.80
CA ARG A 220 -2.39 7.06 -5.82
C ARG A 220 -2.24 6.47 -7.23
N GLY A 221 -2.35 5.16 -7.37
CA GLY A 221 -2.49 4.49 -8.65
C GLY A 221 -1.18 4.22 -9.40
N ARG A 222 -1.31 3.30 -10.37
CA ARG A 222 -0.20 2.68 -11.11
C ARG A 222 0.69 3.65 -11.88
N ILE A 223 0.12 4.78 -12.34
CA ILE A 223 0.82 5.78 -13.16
C ILE A 223 1.86 6.53 -12.33
N ILE A 224 1.52 6.92 -11.10
CA ILE A 224 2.45 7.61 -10.21
C ILE A 224 3.61 6.67 -9.88
N ALA A 225 3.33 5.39 -9.58
CA ALA A 225 4.37 4.38 -9.36
C ALA A 225 5.32 4.24 -10.56
N PHE A 226 4.77 4.21 -11.78
CA PHE A 226 5.56 4.19 -13.01
C PHE A 226 6.45 5.42 -13.14
N LEU A 227 5.90 6.64 -12.98
CA LEU A 227 6.66 7.88 -13.08
C LEU A 227 7.79 7.95 -12.05
N VAL A 228 7.52 7.57 -10.80
CA VAL A 228 8.55 7.50 -9.74
C VAL A 228 9.66 6.51 -10.12
N GLY A 229 9.31 5.39 -10.77
CA GLY A 229 10.29 4.46 -11.34
C GLY A 229 11.17 5.11 -12.40
N VAL A 230 10.58 5.87 -13.34
CA VAL A 230 11.30 6.56 -14.43
C VAL A 230 12.30 7.60 -13.90
N PHE A 231 11.87 8.43 -12.95
CA PHE A 231 12.70 9.56 -12.51
C PHE A 231 13.89 9.13 -11.64
N ARG A 232 13.81 8.01 -10.93
CA ARG A 232 14.89 7.60 -10.00
C ARG A 232 16.25 7.39 -10.66
N PRO A 233 16.38 6.57 -11.73
CA PRO A 233 17.64 6.45 -12.46
C PRO A 233 18.16 7.78 -13.01
N LEU A 234 17.26 8.68 -13.45
CA LEU A 234 17.62 10.00 -13.97
C LEU A 234 18.21 10.88 -12.88
N ILE A 235 17.59 10.93 -11.70
CA ILE A 235 18.09 11.69 -10.55
C ILE A 235 19.46 11.13 -10.11
N GLY A 236 19.59 9.81 -10.03
CA GLY A 236 20.87 9.15 -9.72
C GLY A 236 21.96 9.52 -10.71
N ALA A 237 21.64 9.56 -12.01
CA ALA A 237 22.58 9.95 -13.04
C ALA A 237 23.00 11.43 -12.94
N VAL A 238 22.05 12.32 -12.68
CA VAL A 238 22.34 13.74 -12.44
C VAL A 238 23.25 13.92 -11.22
N PHE A 239 22.98 13.24 -10.10
CA PHE A 239 23.83 13.30 -8.92
C PHE A 239 25.25 12.77 -9.18
N GLY A 240 25.38 11.67 -9.93
CA GLY A 240 26.69 11.15 -10.33
C GLY A 240 27.51 12.17 -11.13
N GLY A 241 26.88 12.86 -12.08
CA GLY A 241 27.53 13.91 -12.89
C GLY A 241 27.86 15.18 -12.09
N ILE A 242 26.93 15.68 -11.27
CA ILE A 242 27.15 16.89 -10.46
C ILE A 242 28.25 16.66 -9.41
N LEU A 243 28.29 15.49 -8.78
CA LEU A 243 29.29 15.22 -7.76
C LEU A 243 30.71 15.24 -8.35
N LEU A 244 30.90 14.73 -9.57
CA LEU A 244 32.16 14.88 -10.31
C LEU A 244 32.53 16.36 -10.48
N ILE A 245 31.57 17.21 -10.87
CA ILE A 245 31.81 18.65 -11.06
C ILE A 245 32.25 19.29 -9.73
N PHE A 246 31.61 18.96 -8.61
CA PHE A 246 31.98 19.50 -7.29
C PHE A 246 33.37 19.06 -6.81
N LEU A 247 33.76 17.82 -7.09
CA LEU A 247 35.11 17.35 -6.78
C LEU A 247 36.14 18.05 -7.67
N LYS A 248 35.86 18.19 -8.97
CA LYS A 248 36.78 18.84 -9.92
C LYS A 248 36.87 20.35 -9.75
N SER A 249 35.82 21.00 -9.25
CA SER A 249 35.84 22.44 -8.96
C SER A 249 36.59 22.78 -7.67
N GLY A 250 37.06 21.77 -6.92
CA GLY A 250 37.72 21.97 -5.62
C GLY A 250 36.75 22.36 -4.50
N LEU A 251 35.43 22.29 -4.74
CA LEU A 251 34.42 22.59 -3.72
C LEU A 251 34.38 21.48 -2.66
N ILE A 252 34.71 20.26 -3.06
CA ILE A 252 34.98 19.12 -2.17
C ILE A 252 36.45 18.74 -2.35
N ALA A 253 37.30 19.22 -1.45
CA ALA A 253 38.74 18.95 -1.48
C ALA A 253 39.03 17.54 -0.93
N ILE A 254 39.09 16.56 -1.83
CA ILE A 254 39.59 15.21 -1.51
C ILE A 254 40.97 15.08 -2.15
N THR A 255 42.00 15.06 -1.31
CA THR A 255 43.37 14.80 -1.77
C THR A 255 43.52 13.31 -2.00
N ILE A 256 43.68 12.91 -3.25
CA ILE A 256 43.91 11.53 -3.62
C ILE A 256 45.29 11.53 -4.28
N ALA A 257 46.11 10.53 -3.96
CA ALA A 257 47.38 10.28 -4.65
C ALA A 257 47.22 9.06 -5.59
N PRO A 258 46.45 9.16 -6.68
CA PRO A 258 46.33 8.09 -7.64
C PRO A 258 47.59 8.00 -8.49
N ALA A 259 48.08 6.78 -8.72
CA ALA A 259 49.30 6.52 -9.47
C ALA A 259 49.07 6.57 -11.00
N THR A 260 47.83 6.37 -11.47
CA THR A 260 47.50 6.35 -12.91
C THR A 260 46.20 7.09 -13.26
N ILE A 261 46.03 7.42 -14.55
CA ILE A 261 44.79 8.03 -15.10
C ILE A 261 43.58 7.09 -14.94
N GLN A 262 43.81 5.77 -14.97
CA GLN A 262 42.76 4.77 -14.75
C GLN A 262 42.26 4.81 -13.30
N ASP A 263 43.16 4.93 -12.32
CA ASP A 263 42.79 5.03 -10.90
C ASP A 263 41.93 6.27 -10.62
N ILE A 264 42.27 7.40 -11.27
CA ILE A 264 41.49 8.64 -11.20
C ILE A 264 40.07 8.42 -11.73
N THR A 265 39.95 7.74 -12.87
CA THR A 265 38.65 7.48 -13.51
C THR A 265 37.80 6.54 -12.65
N LEU A 266 38.38 5.43 -12.17
CA LEU A 266 37.70 4.49 -11.28
C LEU A 266 37.24 5.14 -9.98
N PHE A 267 38.05 6.03 -9.41
CA PHE A 267 37.66 6.81 -8.24
C PHE A 267 36.39 7.64 -8.51
N TYR A 268 36.36 8.41 -9.60
CA TYR A 268 35.18 9.23 -9.92
C TYR A 268 33.95 8.40 -10.28
N VAL A 269 34.14 7.23 -10.90
CA VAL A 269 33.07 6.27 -11.16
C VAL A 269 32.50 5.74 -9.85
N ALA A 270 33.35 5.34 -8.89
CA ALA A 270 32.93 4.87 -7.58
C ALA A 270 32.19 5.95 -6.79
N VAL A 271 32.69 7.19 -6.82
CA VAL A 271 32.03 8.35 -6.22
C VAL A 271 30.69 8.63 -6.87
N GLY A 272 30.60 8.61 -8.21
CA GLY A 272 29.36 8.80 -8.95
C GLY A 272 28.33 7.71 -8.62
N PHE A 273 28.76 6.45 -8.56
CA PHE A 273 27.93 5.33 -8.12
C PHE A 273 27.39 5.56 -6.71
N LEU A 274 28.26 5.93 -5.76
CA LEU A 274 27.87 6.16 -4.38
C LEU A 274 26.90 7.35 -4.26
N ALA A 275 27.08 8.39 -5.07
CA ALA A 275 26.16 9.53 -5.16
C ALA A 275 24.75 9.06 -5.52
N GLY A 276 24.62 8.29 -6.60
CA GLY A 276 23.33 7.77 -7.05
C GLY A 276 22.73 6.74 -6.09
N PHE A 277 23.57 5.93 -5.44
CA PHE A 277 23.14 5.01 -4.39
C PHE A 277 22.60 5.76 -3.15
N SER A 278 23.23 6.91 -2.82
CA SER A 278 22.92 7.74 -1.66
C SER A 278 21.68 8.62 -1.81
N GLU A 279 21.17 8.84 -3.02
CA GLU A 279 19.94 9.62 -3.31
C GLU A 279 18.82 9.29 -2.32
N ARG A 280 18.68 8.01 -2.02
CA ARG A 280 17.69 7.52 -1.09
C ARG A 280 18.14 7.46 0.37
N TRP A 281 19.41 7.17 0.66
CA TRP A 281 19.91 7.25 2.04
C TRP A 281 19.76 8.67 2.59
N ALA A 282 19.95 9.68 1.75
CA ALA A 282 19.67 11.07 2.06
C ALA A 282 18.17 11.34 2.28
N GLN A 283 17.28 10.85 1.40
CA GLN A 283 15.82 11.02 1.57
C GLN A 283 15.29 10.30 2.83
N ASP A 284 15.66 9.04 3.04
CA ASP A 284 15.19 8.25 4.19
C ASP A 284 15.77 8.84 5.51
N THR A 285 17.00 9.35 5.51
CA THR A 285 17.56 10.07 6.67
C THR A 285 16.84 11.39 6.93
N ILE A 286 16.58 12.22 5.91
CA ILE A 286 15.90 13.51 6.07
C ILE A 286 14.44 13.34 6.53
N VAL A 287 13.71 12.37 5.96
CA VAL A 287 12.30 12.12 6.32
C VAL A 287 12.18 11.53 7.74
N ASN A 288 13.11 10.66 8.14
CA ASN A 288 13.12 10.10 9.50
C ASN A 288 13.76 11.04 10.54
N SER A 289 14.52 12.05 10.12
CA SER A 289 15.09 13.11 10.99
C SER A 289 14.18 14.34 11.14
N ALA A 290 12.94 14.28 10.64
CA ALA A 290 11.93 15.32 10.84
C ALA A 290 11.04 15.19 12.11
N PRO A 291 11.42 14.60 13.27
CA PRO A 291 10.66 14.76 14.50
C PRO A 291 11.15 16.00 15.28
N ALA A 292 10.81 17.21 14.83
CA ALA A 292 11.01 18.42 15.66
C ALA A 292 10.18 19.66 15.29
N LEU A 293 9.61 19.75 14.07
CA LEU A 293 8.90 20.97 13.63
C LEU A 293 7.37 20.94 13.81
N ARG A 294 6.78 19.79 14.16
CA ARG A 294 5.34 19.69 14.46
C ARG A 294 4.99 19.92 15.94
N ALA A 295 5.97 19.95 16.84
CA ALA A 295 5.74 20.17 18.27
C ALA A 295 5.78 21.66 18.67
N ARG A 296 6.19 22.58 17.78
CA ARG A 296 6.38 24.01 18.11
C ARG A 296 5.28 24.97 17.65
N THR A 297 4.20 24.47 17.04
CA THR A 297 3.04 25.30 16.65
C THR A 297 1.84 25.16 17.60
N ARG A 298 2.02 24.52 18.76
CA ARG A 298 1.11 24.69 19.91
C ARG A 298 1.86 25.33 21.07
N SER A 299 1.85 26.64 21.11
CA SER A 299 1.86 27.49 22.31
C SER A 299 1.53 28.90 21.85
N PRO A 300 0.91 29.78 22.65
CA PRO A 300 0.52 29.68 24.07
C PRO A 300 -0.99 30.01 24.29
N ASP A 301 -1.54 29.70 25.48
CA ASP A 301 -2.50 30.55 26.23
C ASP A 301 -3.17 29.77 27.38
N GLY A 302 -3.15 30.37 28.59
CA GLY A 302 -4.06 30.16 29.74
C GLY A 302 -3.81 28.90 30.58
N GLU A 303 -3.10 28.98 31.71
CA GLU A 303 -3.61 29.30 33.06
C GLU A 303 -4.38 28.14 33.74
N ASP A 304 -3.76 27.63 34.81
CA ASP A 304 -4.30 27.09 36.08
C ASP A 304 -3.31 26.01 36.58
N GLY A 305 -2.48 26.20 37.60
CA GLY A 305 -2.67 26.97 38.81
C GLY A 305 -3.08 26.08 39.99
N VAL A 306 -2.37 24.98 40.29
CA VAL A 306 -2.53 24.24 41.56
C VAL A 306 -1.17 23.74 42.08
N PRO A 307 -0.67 24.23 43.23
CA PRO A 307 0.51 23.68 43.90
C PRO A 307 0.14 22.48 44.80
N PRO A 308 1.04 21.50 44.99
CA PRO A 308 0.80 20.40 45.93
C PRO A 308 1.09 20.85 47.36
N HIS A 309 0.05 20.92 48.17
CA HIS A 309 0.13 21.03 49.62
C HIS A 309 -0.24 19.66 50.19
N ASP A 310 0.70 19.02 50.89
CA ASP A 310 0.51 18.48 52.25
C ASP A 310 1.61 17.49 52.60
N ALA A 311 2.56 18.00 53.40
CA ALA A 311 3.41 17.21 54.26
C ALA A 311 2.80 17.24 55.67
N GLU A 312 2.35 16.09 56.15
CA GLU A 312 2.26 15.81 57.59
C GLU A 312 3.15 14.60 57.92
N ALA A 313 4.26 14.89 58.61
CA ALA A 313 4.84 14.01 59.62
C ALA A 313 3.78 13.76 60.71
N GLY A 314 3.68 12.66 61.44
CA GLY A 314 4.60 11.59 61.79
C GLY A 314 4.22 11.11 63.21
N HIS A 315 4.73 9.92 63.57
CA HIS A 315 4.97 9.44 64.95
C HIS A 315 3.93 8.55 65.68
N ARG A 316 4.23 7.25 65.74
CA ARG A 316 4.57 6.39 66.92
C ARG A 316 4.47 4.92 66.46
N GLY A 317 5.53 4.09 66.43
CA GLY A 317 6.32 3.55 67.56
C GLY A 317 5.51 2.44 68.25
N ARG A 318 5.96 1.22 68.56
CA ARG A 318 7.25 0.50 68.59
C ARG A 318 6.92 -0.96 69.02
N GLU A 319 7.93 -1.84 69.07
CA GLU A 319 7.95 -3.20 69.67
C GLU A 319 7.50 -4.34 68.73
N GLY A 320 8.24 -5.41 68.51
CA GLY A 320 9.47 -5.93 69.13
C GLY A 320 9.38 -7.46 69.14
N GLU A 321 10.47 -8.15 68.78
CA GLU A 321 10.82 -9.51 69.24
C GLU A 321 9.89 -10.69 68.84
N ASP A 322 10.31 -11.94 68.64
CA ASP A 322 11.60 -12.58 68.55
C ASP A 322 11.36 -14.03 68.06
N HIS A 323 12.42 -14.62 67.51
CA HIS A 323 12.79 -16.03 67.61
C HIS A 323 11.87 -17.18 67.16
N SER A 324 12.47 -17.95 66.24
CA SER A 324 12.72 -19.40 66.35
C SER A 324 11.67 -20.38 65.83
N ARG A 325 12.04 -21.12 64.77
CA ARG A 325 12.37 -22.57 64.82
C ARG A 325 12.33 -23.19 63.40
N SER A 326 13.52 -23.57 62.92
CA SER A 326 13.73 -24.84 62.20
C SER A 326 14.06 -25.91 63.27
N PRO A 327 14.27 -27.23 63.01
CA PRO A 327 14.25 -28.01 61.77
C PRO A 327 13.62 -29.42 61.90
N GLY A 328 13.74 -30.26 60.85
CA GLY A 328 13.70 -31.74 60.91
C GLY A 328 12.82 -32.37 59.82
N SER A 329 13.39 -32.92 58.73
CA SER A 329 13.88 -34.32 58.56
C SER A 329 12.70 -35.32 58.57
N THR A 330 12.47 -36.24 57.61
CA THR A 330 13.36 -37.21 56.92
C THR A 330 12.52 -38.01 55.90
N SER A 331 13.18 -38.57 54.86
CA SER A 331 13.06 -39.94 54.28
C SER A 331 11.66 -40.51 53.93
N SER A 332 11.39 -41.36 52.93
CA SER A 332 12.15 -42.24 52.03
C SER A 332 11.11 -43.04 51.21
N GLY A 333 11.54 -43.62 50.09
CA GLY A 333 10.96 -44.84 49.49
C GLY A 333 10.09 -44.56 48.27
N SER A 334 10.29 -45.19 47.11
CA SER A 334 11.18 -46.28 46.71
C SER A 334 11.39 -46.20 45.20
#